data_AF-A0A7G1IPI9-F1
#
_entry.id   AF-A0A7G1IPI9-F1
#
_cell.length_a   1.000
_cell.length_b   1.000
_cell.length_c   1.000
_cell.angle_alpha   90.00
_cell.angle_beta   90.00
_cell.angle_gamma   90.00
#
_symmetry.space_group_name_H-M   'P 1'
#
loop_
_entity.id
_entity.type
_entity.pdbx_description
1 polymer ?
#
loop_
_entity_poly.entity_id
_entity_poly.type
_entity_poly.pdbx_seq_one_letter_code
_entity_poly.pdbx_strand_id
1 'polypeptide(L)'
;MATFPDATVVFTHRDPVAVIQSAITMMAYSDRLRRNSIDAAWLLDYWSDRVDRLLRACVRDRALVPPERSIDIGFHRLDGNEMPLLETLYRRGGVELTPRYVGAFSSTWTAIPAASTAESVTTCNATSVSRPTNSANGSASISTDSTSVPSPDPTKETAAMFEPVYLSRPGADEIRPAAAERAEELAPGLWCSPGLSNAYLLTTGDGRVIVNTGMGFEGPVHRANFDAVDNSPVRYIIITQGHVDHVGGLDSVRDADTVVVAQENWTLWRDDNERLIRYRASRSAFAFKDTLKTGIEAIQRRLGTSRLPAQSVPAVDLDFEDTLTLEVGGRRIELLAVPGGETTDSLVVWLPDERICLCGNTFGPIFGHVPNLVTIRGDRYRDALTAISSIERVRDLQPELLVTGHFAPISGAERINAELTRLRNAVQYIHDQTVAGMNAGKDVVTLMREISLPPEYDVGQGYGKVAWDVRAIWENYSGWFHHRSTTELYPVGFDAVAADVVELAGADALLARARAHLAAGRPLHAIHLAELVPDDQARALLSQAHQTLLADSTNFWESAWLKHQIASNS
;
A
#
# COMPACT_ATOMS: atom_id res chain seq x y z
N MET A 1 11.93 3.54 -26.68
CA MET A 1 11.50 2.64 -27.78
C MET A 1 11.86 1.16 -27.57
N ALA A 2 12.64 0.78 -26.54
CA ALA A 2 12.98 -0.62 -26.27
C ALA A 2 11.75 -1.51 -25.95
N THR A 3 10.75 -0.96 -25.24
CA THR A 3 9.53 -1.68 -24.86
C THR A 3 8.53 -1.83 -26.01
N PHE A 4 8.42 -0.82 -26.87
CA PHE A 4 7.52 -0.79 -28.03
C PHE A 4 8.30 -0.31 -29.26
N PRO A 5 9.08 -1.18 -29.90
CA PRO A 5 9.98 -0.81 -30.99
C PRO A 5 9.26 -0.39 -32.27
N ASP A 6 7.98 -0.73 -32.41
CA ASP A 6 7.12 -0.43 -33.55
C ASP A 6 6.15 0.75 -33.31
N ALA A 7 6.17 1.34 -32.12
CA ALA A 7 5.28 2.45 -31.78
C ALA A 7 5.55 3.70 -32.65
N THR A 8 4.47 4.38 -33.05
CA THR A 8 4.53 5.73 -33.60
C THR A 8 4.14 6.70 -32.49
N VAL A 9 4.99 7.69 -32.21
CA VAL A 9 4.82 8.64 -31.12
C VAL A 9 4.35 9.99 -31.67
N VAL A 10 3.27 10.50 -31.09
CA VAL A 10 2.66 11.77 -31.45
C VAL A 10 3.03 12.81 -30.42
N PHE A 11 3.74 13.85 -30.86
CA PHE A 11 4.11 15.01 -30.05
C PHE A 11 3.11 16.13 -30.32
N THR A 12 2.33 16.48 -29.30
CA THR A 12 1.41 17.62 -29.38
C THR A 12 2.10 18.86 -28.85
N HIS A 13 2.07 19.94 -29.63
CA HIS A 13 2.76 21.19 -29.33
C HIS A 13 1.76 22.27 -29.01
N ARG A 14 1.84 22.82 -27.80
CA ARG A 14 1.10 24.01 -27.38
C ARG A 14 2.10 25.01 -26.82
N ASP A 15 1.81 26.29 -26.99
CA ASP A 15 2.61 27.35 -26.39
C ASP A 15 2.71 27.11 -24.86
N PRO A 16 3.93 26.89 -24.30
CA PRO A 16 4.10 26.58 -22.90
C PRO A 16 3.61 27.71 -21.99
N VAL A 17 3.69 28.97 -22.43
CA VAL A 17 3.18 30.11 -21.65
C VAL A 17 1.66 30.04 -21.54
N ALA A 18 0.97 29.73 -22.64
CA ALA A 18 -0.48 29.56 -22.65
C ALA A 18 -0.92 28.34 -21.80
N VAL A 19 -0.11 27.28 -21.76
CA VAL A 19 -0.37 26.10 -20.90
C VAL A 19 -0.28 26.50 -19.43
N ILE A 20 0.78 27.18 -19.02
CA ILE A 20 0.98 27.64 -17.64
C ILE A 20 -0.20 28.51 -17.19
N GLN A 21 -0.56 29.52 -17.99
CA GLN A 21 -1.69 30.40 -17.70
C GLN A 21 -3.01 29.63 -17.55
N SER A 22 -3.29 28.71 -18.46
CA SER A 22 -4.48 27.87 -18.43
C SER A 22 -4.54 26.97 -17.19
N ALA A 23 -3.41 26.33 -16.83
CA ALA A 23 -3.33 25.42 -15.70
C ALA A 23 -3.50 26.16 -14.36
N ILE A 24 -2.82 27.29 -14.18
CA ILE A 24 -2.97 28.15 -13.00
C ILE A 24 -4.42 28.58 -12.83
N THR A 25 -5.05 29.06 -13.91
CA THR A 25 -6.44 29.54 -13.87
C THR A 25 -7.39 28.42 -13.50
N MET A 26 -7.30 27.27 -14.17
CA MET A 26 -8.17 26.12 -13.92
C MET A 26 -8.02 25.60 -12.49
N MET A 27 -6.78 25.50 -11.99
CA MET A 27 -6.51 25.04 -10.63
C MET A 27 -6.98 26.03 -9.58
N ALA A 28 -6.72 27.32 -9.76
CA ALA A 28 -7.22 28.36 -8.87
C ALA A 28 -8.75 28.29 -8.77
N TYR A 29 -9.47 28.23 -9.89
CA TYR A 29 -10.93 28.12 -9.87
C TYR A 29 -11.43 26.81 -9.26
N SER A 30 -10.76 25.69 -9.53
CA SER A 30 -11.11 24.40 -8.94
C SER A 30 -10.91 24.40 -7.43
N ASP A 31 -9.88 25.07 -6.93
CA ASP A 31 -9.60 25.20 -5.51
C ASP A 31 -10.61 26.10 -4.80
N ARG A 32 -11.19 27.09 -5.47
CA ARG A 32 -12.31 27.90 -4.90
C ARG A 32 -13.53 27.07 -4.52
N LEU A 33 -13.74 25.93 -5.18
CA LEU A 33 -14.85 25.04 -4.86
C LEU A 33 -14.60 24.26 -3.56
N ARG A 34 -13.35 24.21 -3.08
CA ARG A 34 -12.90 23.28 -2.03
C ARG A 34 -12.12 23.97 -0.89
N ARG A 35 -11.67 25.22 -1.09
CA ARG A 35 -10.79 25.96 -0.19
C ARG A 35 -11.26 27.41 -0.03
N ASN A 36 -11.04 27.96 1.16
CA ASN A 36 -11.42 29.34 1.50
C ASN A 36 -10.35 30.38 1.12
N SER A 37 -9.14 29.95 0.75
CA SER A 37 -8.05 30.79 0.26
C SER A 37 -7.28 30.06 -0.83
N ILE A 38 -6.66 30.83 -1.73
CA ILE A 38 -5.84 30.35 -2.85
C ILE A 38 -4.49 31.05 -2.77
N ASP A 39 -3.42 30.29 -2.85
CA ASP A 39 -2.07 30.83 -3.03
C ASP A 39 -1.74 30.91 -4.53
N ALA A 40 -1.92 32.11 -5.10
CA ALA A 40 -1.66 32.33 -6.52
C ALA A 40 -0.16 32.32 -6.86
N ALA A 41 0.71 32.69 -5.91
CA ALA A 41 2.15 32.70 -6.12
C ALA A 41 2.68 31.27 -6.22
N TRP A 42 2.26 30.40 -5.30
CA TRP A 42 2.60 28.99 -5.35
C TRP A 42 2.13 28.31 -6.65
N LEU A 43 0.90 28.60 -7.10
CA LEU A 43 0.39 28.06 -8.37
C LEU A 43 1.25 28.50 -9.56
N LEU A 44 1.70 29.76 -9.58
CA LEU A 44 2.56 30.28 -10.63
C LEU A 44 3.92 29.56 -10.63
N ASP A 45 4.55 29.45 -9.47
CA ASP A 45 5.86 28.82 -9.33
C ASP A 45 5.80 27.34 -9.72
N TYR A 46 4.83 26.60 -9.17
CA TYR A 46 4.64 25.18 -9.44
C TYR A 46 4.41 24.88 -10.92
N TRP A 47 3.47 25.58 -11.57
CA TRP A 47 3.14 25.30 -12.96
C TRP A 47 4.22 25.77 -13.93
N SER A 48 4.94 26.85 -13.61
CA SER A 48 6.07 27.30 -14.41
C SER A 48 7.22 26.31 -14.36
N ASP A 49 7.61 25.86 -13.15
CA ASP A 49 8.66 24.86 -12.96
C ASP A 49 8.29 23.53 -13.64
N ARG A 50 7.07 23.04 -13.43
CA ARG A 50 6.61 21.76 -13.99
C ARG A 50 6.65 21.78 -15.52
N VAL A 51 6.17 22.84 -16.15
CA VAL A 51 6.16 22.95 -17.62
C VAL A 51 7.58 23.10 -18.18
N ASP A 52 8.46 23.84 -17.51
CA ASP A 52 9.88 23.96 -17.90
C ASP A 52 10.60 22.60 -17.82
N ARG A 53 10.42 21.85 -16.71
CA ARG A 53 10.98 20.50 -16.56
C ARG A 53 10.51 19.56 -17.67
N LEU A 54 9.20 19.54 -17.96
CA LEU A 54 8.64 18.71 -19.03
C LEU A 54 9.16 19.10 -20.41
N LEU A 55 9.26 20.41 -20.69
CA LEU A 55 9.78 20.90 -21.97
C LEU A 55 11.26 20.53 -22.14
N ARG A 56 12.08 20.73 -21.10
CA ARG A 56 13.51 20.35 -21.13
C ARG A 56 13.69 18.86 -21.33
N ALA A 57 12.91 18.04 -20.63
CA ALA A 57 12.94 16.59 -20.82
C ALA A 57 12.56 16.21 -22.25
N CYS A 58 11.48 16.80 -22.78
CA CYS A 58 11.05 16.58 -24.17
C CYS A 58 12.15 16.96 -25.17
N VAL A 59 12.80 18.12 -25.01
CA VAL A 59 13.89 18.57 -25.89
C VAL A 59 15.10 17.64 -25.80
N ARG A 60 15.52 17.27 -24.58
CA ARG A 60 16.65 16.35 -24.35
C ARG A 60 16.41 15.00 -25.01
N ASP A 61 15.21 14.46 -24.85
CA ASP A 61 14.88 13.08 -25.23
C ASP A 61 14.27 13.00 -26.63
N ARG A 62 14.06 14.14 -27.32
CA ARG A 62 13.36 14.22 -28.62
C ARG A 62 13.95 13.30 -29.67
N ALA A 63 15.27 13.14 -29.67
CA ALA A 63 16.02 12.33 -30.63
C ALA A 63 15.88 10.81 -30.39
N LEU A 64 15.36 10.39 -29.23
CA LEU A 64 15.12 8.98 -28.93
C LEU A 64 13.97 8.38 -29.74
N VAL A 65 13.12 9.22 -30.34
CA VAL A 65 12.09 8.81 -31.30
C VAL A 65 12.55 9.17 -32.71
N PRO A 66 12.79 8.18 -33.57
CA PRO A 66 13.20 8.43 -34.95
C PRO A 66 12.18 9.29 -35.72
N PRO A 67 12.62 10.19 -36.62
CA PRO A 67 11.72 11.07 -37.39
C PRO A 67 10.62 10.33 -38.17
N GLU A 68 10.87 9.11 -38.62
CA GLU A 68 9.92 8.25 -39.31
C GLU A 68 8.80 7.75 -38.39
N ARG A 69 9.08 7.57 -37.09
CA ARG A 69 8.14 7.16 -36.04
C ARG A 69 7.57 8.33 -35.25
N SER A 70 7.82 9.56 -35.71
CA SER A 70 7.43 10.77 -35.00
C SER A 70 6.45 11.61 -35.81
N ILE A 71 5.42 12.12 -35.12
CA ILE A 71 4.44 13.04 -35.70
C ILE A 71 4.31 14.26 -34.78
N ASP A 72 4.54 15.45 -35.32
CA ASP A 72 4.38 16.71 -34.59
C ASP A 72 3.04 17.37 -34.96
N ILE A 73 2.20 17.60 -33.96
CA ILE A 73 0.87 18.22 -34.13
C ILE A 73 0.82 19.50 -33.29
N GLY A 74 0.82 20.65 -33.95
CA GLY A 74 0.54 21.92 -33.28
C GLY A 74 -0.92 22.00 -32.86
N PHE A 75 -1.18 22.48 -31.63
CA PHE A 75 -2.52 22.60 -31.06
C PHE A 75 -3.45 23.47 -31.92
N HIS A 76 -2.92 24.51 -32.58
CA HIS A 76 -3.68 25.35 -33.52
C HIS A 76 -4.19 24.61 -34.76
N ARG A 77 -3.71 23.39 -35.02
CA ARG A 77 -4.20 22.53 -36.11
C ARG A 77 -5.41 21.69 -35.71
N LEU A 78 -5.78 21.68 -34.42
CA LEU A 78 -6.90 20.91 -33.87
C LEU A 78 -8.20 21.75 -33.79
N ASP A 79 -8.37 22.73 -34.67
CA ASP A 79 -9.50 23.65 -34.73
C ASP A 79 -10.45 23.27 -35.88
N GLY A 80 -11.16 22.14 -35.75
CA GLY A 80 -12.07 21.63 -36.80
C GLY A 80 -11.38 20.89 -37.95
N ASN A 81 -10.10 20.55 -37.80
CA ASN A 81 -9.29 19.83 -38.80
C ASN A 81 -8.81 18.45 -38.29
N GLU A 82 -9.58 17.84 -37.40
CA GLU A 82 -9.22 16.60 -36.69
C GLU A 82 -9.21 15.41 -37.64
N MET A 83 -10.13 15.34 -38.60
CA MET A 83 -10.25 14.19 -39.50
C MET A 83 -9.03 14.01 -40.42
N PRO A 84 -8.52 15.05 -41.12
CA PRO A 84 -7.28 14.91 -41.90
C PRO A 84 -6.05 14.58 -41.05
N LEU A 85 -5.99 15.06 -39.80
CA LEU A 85 -4.92 14.73 -38.86
C LEU A 85 -5.00 13.27 -38.41
N LEU A 86 -6.20 12.78 -38.09
CA LEU A 86 -6.45 11.38 -37.73
C LEU A 86 -6.09 10.45 -38.89
N GLU A 87 -6.49 10.75 -40.12
CA GLU A 87 -6.10 9.96 -41.28
C GLU A 87 -4.58 9.88 -41.45
N THR A 88 -3.88 11.00 -41.23
CA THR A 88 -2.42 11.05 -41.31
C THR A 88 -1.77 10.20 -40.22
N LEU A 89 -2.30 10.27 -38.99
CA LEU A 89 -1.83 9.52 -37.83
C LEU A 89 -2.04 8.01 -37.99
N TYR A 90 -3.23 7.60 -38.40
CA TYR A 90 -3.57 6.18 -38.62
C TYR A 90 -2.76 5.59 -39.78
N ARG A 91 -2.61 6.33 -40.88
CA ARG A 91 -1.75 5.93 -42.01
C ARG A 91 -0.30 5.74 -41.58
N ARG A 92 0.24 6.66 -40.77
CA ARG A 92 1.62 6.55 -40.22
C ARG A 92 1.76 5.38 -39.26
N GLY A 93 0.73 5.07 -38.46
CA GLY A 93 0.70 3.91 -37.58
C GLY A 93 0.48 2.57 -38.29
N GLY A 94 0.26 2.57 -39.61
CA GLY A 94 -0.05 1.35 -40.38
C GLY A 94 -1.44 0.77 -40.07
N VAL A 95 -2.35 1.59 -39.52
CA VAL A 95 -3.70 1.18 -39.14
C VAL A 95 -4.71 1.78 -40.11
N GLU A 96 -5.60 0.96 -40.65
CA GLU A 96 -6.67 1.44 -41.52
C GLU A 96 -7.79 2.10 -40.72
N LEU A 97 -8.15 3.33 -41.08
CA LEU A 97 -9.32 4.02 -40.54
C LEU A 97 -10.56 3.60 -41.34
N THR A 98 -11.27 2.56 -40.90
CA THR A 98 -12.41 2.01 -41.65
C THR A 98 -13.57 3.02 -41.75
N PRO A 99 -14.43 2.92 -42.79
CA PRO A 99 -15.60 3.80 -42.95
C PRO A 99 -16.53 3.83 -41.74
N ARG A 100 -16.61 2.72 -40.98
CA ARG A 100 -17.36 2.64 -39.73
C ARG A 100 -16.83 3.63 -38.68
N TYR A 101 -15.51 3.70 -38.51
CA TYR A 101 -14.89 4.60 -37.52
C TYR A 101 -14.94 6.05 -37.99
N VAL A 102 -14.72 6.30 -39.28
CA VAL A 102 -14.91 7.63 -39.87
C VAL A 102 -16.33 8.14 -39.61
N GLY A 103 -17.34 7.30 -39.88
CA GLY A 103 -18.74 7.65 -39.64
C GLY A 103 -19.07 7.96 -38.17
N ALA A 104 -18.51 7.18 -37.23
CA ALA A 104 -18.70 7.41 -35.78
C ALA A 104 -18.03 8.70 -35.29
N PHE A 105 -16.83 9.03 -35.80
CA PHE A 105 -16.16 10.29 -35.50
C PHE A 105 -16.94 11.48 -36.05
N SER A 106 -17.36 11.42 -37.31
CA SER A 106 -18.14 12.49 -37.93
C SER A 106 -19.48 12.72 -37.23
N SER A 107 -20.22 11.66 -36.87
CA SER A 107 -21.51 11.79 -36.18
C SER A 107 -21.38 12.46 -34.80
N THR A 108 -20.31 12.16 -34.08
CA THR A 108 -20.03 12.73 -32.76
C THR A 108 -19.74 14.22 -32.86
N TRP A 109 -19.01 14.65 -33.89
CA TRP A 109 -18.64 16.06 -34.08
C TRP A 109 -19.79 16.92 -34.62
N THR A 110 -20.65 16.38 -35.50
CA THR A 110 -21.88 17.08 -35.93
C THR A 110 -22.93 17.24 -34.82
N ALA A 111 -22.84 16.45 -33.75
CA ALA A 111 -23.75 16.55 -32.60
C ALA A 111 -23.32 17.63 -31.58
N ILE A 112 -22.12 18.19 -31.72
CA ILE A 112 -21.60 19.27 -30.87
C ILE A 112 -21.92 20.60 -31.58
N PRO A 113 -22.75 21.48 -31.02
CA PRO A 113 -23.01 22.79 -31.62
C PRO A 113 -21.69 23.56 -31.80
N ALA A 114 -21.48 24.16 -32.97
CA ALA A 114 -20.32 25.01 -33.22
C ALA A 114 -20.31 26.14 -32.18
N ALA A 115 -19.44 26.02 -31.17
CA ALA A 115 -19.19 27.09 -30.23
C ALA A 115 -18.55 28.24 -31.02
N SER A 116 -19.24 29.38 -31.03
CA SER A 116 -18.72 30.63 -31.58
C SER A 116 -17.36 30.91 -30.97
N THR A 117 -16.40 31.20 -31.85
CA THR A 117 -15.08 31.77 -31.59
C THR A 117 -15.04 32.70 -30.36
N ALA A 118 -14.00 32.48 -29.54
CA ALA A 118 -13.57 33.19 -28.33
C ALA A 118 -14.18 32.69 -27.00
N GLU A 119 -13.30 32.17 -26.14
CA GLU A 119 -13.51 31.87 -24.72
C GLU A 119 -14.41 30.68 -24.34
N SER A 120 -13.98 29.46 -24.63
CA SER A 120 -14.33 28.32 -23.77
C SER A 120 -13.31 27.18 -23.88
N VAL A 121 -12.37 27.15 -22.93
CA VAL A 121 -11.51 25.99 -22.69
C VAL A 121 -12.20 25.11 -21.64
N THR A 122 -12.38 23.82 -21.96
CA THR A 122 -12.07 22.63 -21.13
C THR A 122 -13.05 21.50 -21.44
N THR A 123 -12.56 20.43 -22.06
CA THR A 123 -12.71 19.00 -21.64
C THR A 123 -12.40 18.08 -22.83
N CYS A 124 -11.24 17.42 -22.81
CA CYS A 124 -11.07 16.16 -23.53
C CYS A 124 -11.10 15.04 -22.49
N ASN A 125 -12.27 14.41 -22.34
CA ASN A 125 -12.38 13.13 -21.66
C ASN A 125 -11.76 12.06 -22.56
N ALA A 126 -10.78 11.33 -22.02
CA ALA A 126 -10.36 10.06 -22.57
C ALA A 126 -11.56 9.09 -22.53
N THR A 127 -12.08 8.72 -23.70
CA THR A 127 -13.09 7.66 -23.82
C THR A 127 -12.37 6.36 -24.16
N SER A 128 -12.37 5.44 -23.19
CA SER A 128 -12.10 4.03 -23.43
C SER A 128 -13.26 3.42 -24.24
N VAL A 129 -12.95 2.67 -25.29
CA VAL A 129 -13.96 1.95 -26.08
C VAL A 129 -14.00 0.51 -25.62
N SER A 130 -15.07 0.14 -24.91
CA SER A 130 -15.46 -1.23 -24.61
C SER A 130 -16.14 -1.89 -25.82
N ARG A 131 -15.92 -3.20 -26.00
CA ARG A 131 -16.59 -4.04 -27.01
C ARG A 131 -18.08 -4.20 -26.67
N PRO A 132 -19.02 -4.05 -27.63
CA PRO A 132 -20.37 -4.55 -27.45
C PRO A 132 -20.43 -6.06 -27.71
N THR A 133 -21.17 -6.73 -26.83
CA THR A 133 -21.64 -8.12 -26.94
C THR A 133 -22.52 -8.30 -28.18
N ASN A 134 -22.40 -9.45 -28.84
CA ASN A 134 -23.34 -9.85 -29.89
C ASN A 134 -23.81 -11.27 -29.62
N SER A 135 -25.09 -11.39 -29.26
CA SER A 135 -25.86 -12.61 -29.31
C SER A 135 -26.27 -12.91 -30.75
N ALA A 136 -25.82 -14.03 -31.31
CA ALA A 136 -26.51 -14.70 -32.41
C ALA A 136 -26.08 -16.16 -32.51
N ASN A 137 -27.07 -17.05 -32.45
CA ASN A 137 -26.95 -18.48 -32.73
C ASN A 137 -26.36 -18.72 -34.13
N GLY A 138 -25.35 -19.58 -34.20
CA GLY A 138 -24.83 -20.15 -35.43
C GLY A 138 -24.10 -21.45 -35.13
N SER A 139 -24.77 -22.57 -35.35
CA SER A 139 -24.21 -23.91 -35.25
C SER A 139 -23.11 -24.13 -36.30
N ALA A 140 -21.89 -24.40 -35.85
CA ALA A 140 -20.86 -25.01 -36.69
C ALA A 140 -19.95 -25.88 -35.81
N SER A 141 -20.06 -27.20 -36.00
CA SER A 141 -19.20 -28.23 -35.43
C SER A 141 -17.86 -28.27 -36.16
N ILE A 142 -16.73 -28.04 -35.49
CA ILE A 142 -15.40 -28.42 -35.99
C ILE A 142 -14.52 -28.95 -34.84
N SER A 143 -14.21 -30.25 -34.98
CA SER A 143 -12.95 -30.96 -34.73
C SER A 143 -12.06 -30.53 -33.56
N THR A 144 -11.91 -31.46 -32.61
CA THR A 144 -10.81 -31.55 -31.67
C THR A 144 -9.49 -31.78 -32.41
N ASP A 145 -8.52 -30.89 -32.23
CA ASP A 145 -7.13 -31.19 -32.55
C ASP A 145 -6.21 -30.81 -31.40
N SER A 146 -5.33 -31.75 -31.08
CA SER A 146 -4.44 -31.77 -29.93
C SER A 146 -3.22 -30.91 -30.17
N THR A 147 -2.89 -30.00 -29.24
CA THR A 147 -1.53 -29.42 -29.18
C THR A 147 -1.10 -29.14 -27.75
N SER A 148 -0.03 -29.86 -27.36
CA SER A 148 1.09 -29.48 -26.49
C SER A 148 0.80 -28.78 -25.16
N VAL A 149 1.08 -29.53 -24.08
CA VAL A 149 1.35 -29.01 -22.73
C VAL A 149 2.44 -27.93 -22.81
N PRO A 150 2.24 -26.72 -22.24
CA PRO A 150 3.30 -25.72 -22.15
C PRO A 150 4.38 -26.19 -21.18
N SER A 151 5.65 -25.95 -21.51
CA SER A 151 6.77 -26.13 -20.57
C SER A 151 6.54 -25.30 -19.29
N PRO A 152 6.99 -25.78 -18.11
CA PRO A 152 6.79 -25.08 -16.85
C PRO A 152 7.43 -23.69 -16.87
N ASP A 153 6.71 -22.73 -16.30
CA ASP A 153 7.17 -21.35 -16.10
C ASP A 153 8.41 -21.36 -15.17
N PRO A 154 9.57 -20.83 -15.59
CA PRO A 154 10.81 -20.86 -14.82
C PRO A 154 10.71 -20.15 -13.46
N THR A 155 9.71 -19.28 -13.26
CA THR A 155 9.43 -18.66 -11.95
C THR A 155 8.85 -19.66 -10.92
N LYS A 156 8.23 -20.76 -11.39
CA LYS A 156 7.66 -21.81 -10.54
C LYS A 156 8.73 -22.73 -9.95
N GLU A 157 9.84 -22.97 -10.66
CA GLU A 157 10.92 -23.83 -10.17
C GLU A 157 11.73 -23.16 -9.05
N THR A 158 11.97 -21.86 -9.12
CA THR A 158 12.77 -21.13 -8.10
C THR A 158 12.08 -21.02 -6.74
N ALA A 159 10.75 -20.85 -6.70
CA ALA A 159 10.00 -20.79 -5.44
C ALA A 159 9.86 -22.16 -4.76
N ALA A 160 9.92 -23.26 -5.51
CA ALA A 160 9.82 -24.61 -4.94
C ALA A 160 11.10 -25.07 -4.20
N MET A 161 12.22 -24.35 -4.34
CA MET A 161 13.51 -24.76 -3.76
C MET A 161 13.67 -24.45 -2.27
N PHE A 162 12.95 -23.44 -1.75
CA PHE A 162 13.08 -23.00 -0.36
C PHE A 162 11.77 -23.16 0.40
N GLU A 163 11.87 -23.73 1.61
CA GLU A 163 10.76 -23.71 2.58
C GLU A 163 10.42 -22.25 2.94
N PRO A 164 9.14 -21.85 2.90
CA PRO A 164 8.72 -20.48 3.17
C PRO A 164 9.25 -19.95 4.50
N VAL A 165 9.90 -18.79 4.46
CA VAL A 165 10.61 -18.23 5.61
C VAL A 165 9.71 -18.02 6.84
N TYR A 166 8.41 -17.74 6.64
CA TYR A 166 7.45 -17.49 7.72
C TYR A 166 7.27 -18.67 8.68
N LEU A 167 7.54 -19.91 8.25
CA LEU A 167 7.44 -21.11 9.08
C LEU A 167 8.53 -21.16 10.17
N SER A 168 9.66 -20.50 9.91
CA SER A 168 10.83 -20.46 10.80
C SER A 168 10.99 -19.15 11.55
N ARG A 169 10.26 -18.10 11.15
CA ARG A 169 10.40 -16.75 11.72
C ARG A 169 9.47 -16.57 12.93
N PRO A 170 9.89 -15.74 13.90
CA PRO A 170 9.04 -15.33 15.01
C PRO A 170 7.73 -14.68 14.55
N GLY A 171 6.67 -14.86 15.35
CA GLY A 171 5.36 -14.23 15.16
C GLY A 171 5.31 -12.79 15.66
N ALA A 172 4.24 -12.05 15.33
CA ALA A 172 4.09 -10.65 15.78
C ALA A 172 3.95 -10.50 17.31
N ASP A 173 3.52 -11.55 17.99
CA ASP A 173 3.48 -11.63 19.45
C ASP A 173 4.87 -11.75 20.09
N GLU A 174 5.93 -11.93 19.30
CA GLU A 174 7.34 -11.89 19.73
C GLU A 174 8.00 -10.52 19.54
N ILE A 175 7.31 -9.53 18.96
CA ILE A 175 7.80 -8.15 18.88
C ILE A 175 7.94 -7.58 20.30
N ARG A 176 9.10 -7.02 20.63
CA ARG A 176 9.41 -6.50 21.97
C ARG A 176 9.92 -5.06 21.87
N PRO A 177 9.59 -4.21 22.86
CA PRO A 177 10.17 -2.88 22.93
C PRO A 177 11.69 -2.90 23.14
N ALA A 178 12.35 -1.79 22.81
CA ALA A 178 13.80 -1.65 22.78
C ALA A 178 14.45 -1.82 24.16
N ALA A 179 14.77 -3.05 24.53
CA ALA A 179 15.42 -3.39 25.79
C ALA A 179 16.87 -3.89 25.61
N ALA A 180 17.33 -4.09 24.37
CA ALA A 180 18.63 -4.70 24.05
C ALA A 180 19.81 -3.84 24.52
N GLU A 181 20.70 -4.40 25.36
CA GLU A 181 21.80 -3.66 26.02
C GLU A 181 22.83 -3.04 25.07
N ARG A 182 22.96 -3.58 23.86
CA ARG A 182 23.90 -3.14 22.82
C ARG A 182 23.28 -3.29 21.44
N ALA A 183 23.79 -2.54 20.47
CA ALA A 183 23.53 -2.82 19.06
C ALA A 183 24.26 -4.09 18.60
N GLU A 184 23.68 -4.78 17.61
CA GLU A 184 24.25 -5.96 16.97
C GLU A 184 24.71 -5.62 15.54
N GLU A 185 25.92 -5.99 15.17
CA GLU A 185 26.42 -5.82 13.80
C GLU A 185 25.81 -6.88 12.88
N LEU A 186 25.04 -6.46 11.88
CA LEU A 186 24.42 -7.37 10.90
C LEU A 186 25.30 -7.60 9.67
N ALA A 187 26.06 -6.58 9.30
CA ALA A 187 27.05 -6.57 8.22
C ALA A 187 28.08 -5.46 8.53
N PRO A 188 29.26 -5.46 7.89
CA PRO A 188 30.29 -4.45 8.18
C PRO A 188 29.74 -3.02 8.15
N GLY A 189 29.78 -2.35 9.31
CA GLY A 189 29.30 -0.99 9.45
C GLY A 189 27.78 -0.80 9.36
N LEU A 190 26.99 -1.88 9.50
CA LEU A 190 25.54 -1.86 9.64
C LEU A 190 25.15 -2.52 10.96
N TRP A 191 24.56 -1.74 11.85
CA TRP A 191 24.23 -2.15 13.21
C TRP A 191 22.73 -2.03 13.46
N CYS A 192 22.17 -2.98 14.20
CA CYS A 192 20.76 -3.03 14.58
C CYS A 192 20.59 -2.79 16.08
N SER A 193 19.65 -1.92 16.44
CA SER A 193 19.16 -1.75 17.79
C SER A 193 17.68 -2.17 17.81
N PRO A 194 17.36 -3.38 18.33
CA PRO A 194 16.01 -3.91 18.29
C PRO A 194 15.01 -3.06 19.07
N GLY A 195 13.75 -3.02 18.60
CA GLY A 195 12.64 -2.29 19.23
C GLY A 195 11.29 -2.74 18.71
N LEU A 196 10.22 -1.99 19.04
CA LEU A 196 8.91 -2.25 18.44
C LEU A 196 8.93 -2.17 16.92
N SER A 197 9.75 -1.29 16.35
CA SER A 197 10.39 -1.50 15.07
C SER A 197 11.89 -1.27 15.28
N ASN A 198 12.71 -2.04 14.59
CA ASN A 198 14.16 -1.93 14.70
C ASN A 198 14.64 -0.57 14.15
N ALA A 199 15.63 0.01 14.84
CA ALA A 199 16.41 1.12 14.34
C ALA A 199 17.79 0.61 13.90
N TYR A 200 18.38 1.26 12.88
CA TYR A 200 19.68 0.88 12.35
C TYR A 200 20.65 2.03 12.33
N LEU A 201 21.93 1.70 12.45
CA LEU A 201 23.05 2.61 12.32
C LEU A 201 23.95 2.16 11.16
N LEU A 202 24.24 3.09 10.26
CA LEU A 202 25.24 2.95 9.22
C LEU A 202 26.45 3.82 9.59
N THR A 203 27.58 3.19 9.88
CA THR A 203 28.86 3.89 10.10
C THR A 203 29.43 4.34 8.76
N THR A 204 30.05 5.53 8.72
CA THR A 204 30.70 6.07 7.51
C THR A 204 31.99 6.82 7.86
N GLY A 205 32.76 7.26 6.85
CA GLY A 205 33.94 8.09 7.06
C GLY A 205 33.69 9.56 7.42
N ASP A 206 32.44 10.05 7.38
CA ASP A 206 32.06 11.45 7.64
C ASP A 206 30.74 11.52 8.42
N GLY A 207 30.78 11.05 9.67
CA GLY A 207 29.61 10.94 10.54
C GLY A 207 28.80 9.65 10.30
N ARG A 208 27.64 9.56 10.93
CA ARG A 208 26.79 8.37 10.88
C ARG A 208 25.40 8.65 10.33
N VAL A 209 24.79 7.61 9.77
CA VAL A 209 23.41 7.66 9.28
C VAL A 209 22.56 6.70 10.11
N ILE A 210 21.41 7.15 10.57
CA ILE A 210 20.45 6.34 11.32
C ILE A 210 19.24 6.06 10.43
N VAL A 211 18.71 4.84 10.45
CA VAL A 211 17.49 4.45 9.74
C VAL A 211 16.44 4.05 10.77
N ASN A 212 15.31 4.75 10.79
CA ASN A 212 14.28 4.71 11.83
C ASN A 212 14.79 5.02 13.24
N THR A 213 13.85 5.24 14.16
CA THR A 213 14.14 5.81 15.49
C THR A 213 13.35 5.18 16.64
N GLY A 214 12.55 4.14 16.36
CA GLY A 214 11.71 3.50 17.37
C GLY A 214 10.55 4.38 17.82
N MET A 215 9.90 3.97 18.91
CA MET A 215 8.95 4.79 19.67
C MET A 215 9.68 5.88 20.47
N GLY A 216 8.95 6.92 20.89
CA GLY A 216 9.51 7.99 21.72
C GLY A 216 10.18 7.52 23.01
N PHE A 217 9.58 6.52 23.66
CA PHE A 217 10.14 5.95 24.88
C PHE A 217 11.33 5.01 24.61
N GLU A 218 11.57 4.60 23.37
CA GLU A 218 12.69 3.75 22.93
C GLU A 218 13.89 4.55 22.45
N GLY A 219 13.68 5.79 21.99
CA GLY A 219 14.71 6.67 21.44
C GLY A 219 16.01 6.74 22.27
N PRO A 220 15.99 6.91 23.61
CA PRO A 220 17.20 6.93 24.42
C PRO A 220 17.98 5.61 24.42
N VAL A 221 17.30 4.47 24.27
CA VAL A 221 17.96 3.16 24.14
C VAL A 221 18.68 3.06 22.80
N HIS A 222 18.03 3.44 21.70
CA HIS A 222 18.65 3.46 20.38
C HIS A 222 19.86 4.40 20.36
N ARG A 223 19.72 5.61 20.91
CA ARG A 223 20.83 6.57 21.05
C ARG A 223 22.01 5.97 21.81
N ALA A 224 21.77 5.40 23.00
CA ALA A 224 22.84 4.80 23.80
C ALA A 224 23.53 3.63 23.09
N ASN A 225 22.76 2.77 22.40
CA ASN A 225 23.30 1.64 21.65
C ASN A 225 24.17 2.10 20.48
N PHE A 226 23.77 3.14 19.76
CA PHE A 226 24.52 3.66 18.62
C PHE A 226 25.74 4.48 19.04
N ASP A 227 25.66 5.28 20.10
CA ASP A 227 26.80 6.03 20.64
C ASP A 227 27.93 5.12 21.13
N ALA A 228 27.58 3.91 21.59
CA ALA A 228 28.56 2.90 22.01
C ALA A 228 29.31 2.27 20.82
N VAL A 229 28.75 2.33 19.61
CA VAL A 229 29.36 1.82 18.37
C VAL A 229 30.16 2.93 17.67
N ASP A 230 29.52 4.07 17.45
CA ASP A 230 30.07 5.21 16.73
C ASP A 230 29.44 6.49 17.29
N ASN A 231 30.26 7.35 17.91
CA ASN A 231 29.82 8.60 18.50
C ASN A 231 30.03 9.82 17.59
N SER A 232 30.31 9.60 16.31
CA SER A 232 30.38 10.67 15.32
C SER A 232 29.02 11.36 15.12
N PRO A 233 28.98 12.60 14.60
CA PRO A 233 27.73 13.32 14.40
C PRO A 233 26.74 12.54 13.53
N VAL A 234 25.47 12.53 13.91
CA VAL A 234 24.38 11.99 13.10
C VAL A 234 24.13 12.96 11.93
N ARG A 235 24.56 12.57 10.73
CA ARG A 235 24.40 13.40 9.51
C ARG A 235 22.97 13.33 8.99
N TYR A 236 22.45 12.11 8.91
CA TYR A 236 21.12 11.84 8.38
C TYR A 236 20.34 10.90 9.28
N ILE A 237 19.05 11.16 9.41
CA ILE A 237 18.07 10.19 9.87
C ILE A 237 17.13 9.91 8.71
N ILE A 238 17.08 8.68 8.25
CA ILE A 238 16.19 8.24 7.19
C ILE A 238 14.98 7.54 7.82
N ILE A 239 13.80 8.03 7.52
CA ILE A 239 12.54 7.44 7.97
C ILE A 239 12.00 6.54 6.85
N THR A 240 11.93 5.24 7.12
CA THR A 240 11.41 4.28 6.12
C THR A 240 9.91 4.40 5.90
N GLN A 241 9.16 4.94 6.87
CA GLN A 241 7.70 5.06 6.83
C GLN A 241 7.13 5.91 7.97
N GLY A 242 5.90 6.38 7.76
CA GLY A 242 5.01 7.11 8.65
C GLY A 242 4.94 6.69 10.11
N HIS A 243 4.88 5.38 10.34
CA HIS A 243 4.36 4.83 11.59
C HIS A 243 5.15 5.23 12.84
N VAL A 244 4.41 5.34 13.97
CA VAL A 244 4.91 5.90 15.25
C VAL A 244 6.10 5.14 15.82
N ASP A 245 6.22 3.85 15.53
CA ASP A 245 7.33 2.98 15.92
C ASP A 245 8.57 3.13 15.04
N HIS A 246 8.51 3.93 13.97
CA HIS A 246 9.67 4.28 13.14
C HIS A 246 10.16 5.70 13.42
N VAL A 247 9.27 6.60 13.85
CA VAL A 247 9.55 8.03 13.93
C VAL A 247 9.55 8.60 15.34
N GLY A 248 9.00 7.84 16.29
CA GLY A 248 8.68 8.31 17.61
C GLY A 248 9.89 8.76 18.42
N GLY A 249 11.05 8.13 18.23
CA GLY A 249 12.27 8.41 18.98
C GLY A 249 13.17 9.50 18.38
N LEU A 250 12.74 10.15 17.29
CA LEU A 250 13.53 11.11 16.52
C LEU A 250 14.27 12.14 17.38
N ASP A 251 13.55 12.80 18.30
CA ASP A 251 14.13 13.87 19.13
C ASP A 251 15.22 13.37 20.08
N SER A 252 15.25 12.07 20.39
CA SER A 252 16.27 11.48 21.26
C SER A 252 17.55 11.10 20.51
N VAL A 253 17.42 10.77 19.22
CA VAL A 253 18.55 10.24 18.43
C VAL A 253 19.22 11.31 17.57
N ARG A 254 18.51 12.37 17.18
CA ARG A 254 19.07 13.45 16.34
C ARG A 254 20.11 14.30 17.08
N ASP A 255 21.09 14.78 16.33
CA ASP A 255 21.97 15.88 16.73
C ASP A 255 21.45 17.19 16.12
N ALA A 256 22.06 18.33 16.48
CA ALA A 256 21.57 19.66 16.10
C ALA A 256 21.54 19.90 14.58
N ASP A 257 22.54 19.38 13.86
CA ASP A 257 22.71 19.57 12.41
C ASP A 257 22.26 18.33 11.60
N THR A 258 21.50 17.42 12.22
CA THR A 258 20.99 16.21 11.55
C THR A 258 19.92 16.58 10.52
N VAL A 259 20.05 16.05 9.30
CA VAL A 259 19.04 16.16 8.24
C VAL A 259 18.09 14.96 8.30
N VAL A 260 16.80 15.20 8.50
CA VAL A 260 15.77 14.17 8.49
C VAL A 260 15.23 13.98 7.07
N VAL A 261 15.32 12.75 6.56
CA VAL A 261 14.95 12.39 5.19
C VAL A 261 13.76 11.43 5.19
N ALA A 262 12.76 11.71 4.35
CA ALA A 262 11.61 10.83 4.12
C ALA A 262 11.17 10.86 2.65
N GLN A 263 10.25 9.99 2.25
CA GLN A 263 9.62 10.06 0.93
C GLN A 263 8.56 11.19 0.91
N GLU A 264 8.33 11.83 -0.25
CA GLU A 264 7.42 12.99 -0.39
C GLU A 264 5.99 12.77 0.15
N ASN A 265 5.44 11.55 0.03
CA ASN A 265 4.11 11.22 0.56
C ASN A 265 4.05 11.23 2.09
N TRP A 266 5.17 11.37 2.79
CA TRP A 266 5.22 11.58 4.24
C TRP A 266 4.27 12.70 4.65
N THR A 267 4.26 13.82 3.91
CA THR A 267 3.41 14.97 4.22
C THR A 267 1.92 14.61 4.18
N LEU A 268 1.51 13.87 3.15
CA LEU A 268 0.13 13.39 3.01
C LEU A 268 -0.23 12.41 4.14
N TRP A 269 0.67 11.46 4.42
CA TRP A 269 0.46 10.48 5.48
C TRP A 269 0.36 11.15 6.86
N ARG A 270 1.26 12.10 7.18
CA ARG A 270 1.29 12.87 8.43
C ARG A 270 -0.02 13.61 8.63
N ASP A 271 -0.46 14.36 7.63
CA ASP A 271 -1.70 15.15 7.70
C ASP A 271 -2.92 14.25 7.97
N ASP A 272 -2.98 13.08 7.32
CA ASP A 272 -4.05 12.11 7.58
C ASP A 272 -3.97 11.51 8.98
N ASN A 273 -2.76 11.26 9.47
CA ASN A 273 -2.54 10.73 10.80
C ASN A 273 -2.88 11.72 11.90
N GLU A 274 -2.50 12.98 11.78
CA GLU A 274 -2.82 14.03 12.74
C GLU A 274 -4.34 14.25 12.86
N ARG A 275 -5.07 14.21 11.74
CA ARG A 275 -6.54 14.32 11.73
C ARG A 275 -7.23 13.23 12.54
N LEU A 276 -6.68 12.02 12.57
CA LEU A 276 -7.35 10.82 13.09
C LEU A 276 -6.62 10.12 14.24
N ILE A 277 -5.55 10.70 14.78
CA ILE A 277 -4.69 10.02 15.76
C ILE A 277 -5.46 9.52 17.00
N ARG A 278 -6.39 10.33 17.53
CA ARG A 278 -7.22 9.93 18.68
C ARG A 278 -8.13 8.74 18.36
N TYR A 279 -8.69 8.73 17.15
CA TYR A 279 -9.57 7.67 16.67
C TYR A 279 -8.81 6.36 16.41
N ARG A 280 -7.63 6.45 15.79
CA ARG A 280 -6.78 5.29 15.51
C ARG A 280 -6.19 4.70 16.81
N ALA A 281 -5.76 5.55 17.75
CA ALA A 281 -5.18 5.10 19.02
C ALA A 281 -6.17 4.30 19.87
N SER A 282 -7.44 4.70 19.96
CA SER A 282 -8.45 3.94 20.70
C SER A 282 -8.73 2.56 20.08
N ARG A 283 -8.56 2.42 18.76
CA ARG A 283 -8.77 1.18 18.01
C ARG A 283 -7.57 0.24 17.98
N SER A 284 -6.38 0.67 18.40
CA SER A 284 -5.20 -0.21 18.50
C SER A 284 -4.77 -0.48 19.96
N ALA A 285 -5.22 0.34 20.92
CA ALA A 285 -4.79 0.26 22.31
C ALA A 285 -4.97 -1.13 22.93
N PHE A 286 -6.06 -1.83 22.64
CA PHE A 286 -6.33 -3.17 23.19
C PHE A 286 -5.28 -4.20 22.79
N ALA A 287 -4.64 -4.05 21.62
CA ALA A 287 -3.69 -5.03 21.09
C ALA A 287 -2.28 -4.89 21.67
N PHE A 288 -1.89 -3.68 22.12
CA PHE A 288 -0.50 -3.39 22.50
C PHE A 288 -0.33 -2.98 23.97
N LYS A 289 -1.41 -2.81 24.74
CA LYS A 289 -1.39 -2.27 26.11
C LYS A 289 -0.35 -2.95 27.02
N ASP A 290 -0.37 -4.27 27.10
CA ASP A 290 0.50 -5.01 28.01
C ASP A 290 1.97 -4.98 27.54
N THR A 291 2.21 -5.17 26.24
CA THR A 291 3.55 -5.08 25.64
C THR A 291 4.19 -3.71 25.89
N LEU A 292 3.43 -2.63 25.68
CA LEU A 292 3.90 -1.26 25.93
C LEU A 292 4.21 -1.04 27.40
N LYS A 293 3.33 -1.48 28.31
CA LYS A 293 3.54 -1.36 29.76
C LYS A 293 4.83 -2.06 30.18
N THR A 294 4.99 -3.34 29.83
CA THR A 294 6.16 -4.13 30.21
C THR A 294 7.46 -3.57 29.61
N GLY A 295 7.40 -3.09 28.36
CA GLY A 295 8.55 -2.45 27.71
C GLY A 295 8.98 -1.15 28.38
N ILE A 296 8.03 -0.27 28.68
CA ILE A 296 8.29 0.99 29.41
C ILE A 296 8.96 0.69 30.75
N GLU A 297 8.43 -0.26 31.52
CA GLU A 297 9.02 -0.67 32.81
C GLU A 297 10.45 -1.22 32.65
N ALA A 298 10.72 -2.01 31.60
CA ALA A 298 12.05 -2.53 31.33
C ALA A 298 13.05 -1.42 30.96
N ILE A 299 12.64 -0.47 30.12
CA ILE A 299 13.46 0.68 29.72
C ILE A 299 13.73 1.60 30.90
N GLN A 300 12.72 1.88 31.73
CA GLN A 300 12.89 2.66 32.96
C GLN A 300 13.92 2.02 33.91
N ARG A 301 13.86 0.69 34.10
CA ARG A 301 14.86 -0.04 34.91
C ARG A 301 16.26 0.09 34.32
N ARG A 302 16.40 -0.09 33.00
CA ARG A 302 17.69 -0.01 32.31
C ARG A 302 18.32 1.39 32.40
N LEU A 303 17.53 2.42 32.14
CA LEU A 303 18.00 3.80 32.09
C LEU A 303 18.07 4.46 33.48
N GLY A 304 17.55 3.82 34.52
CA GLY A 304 17.53 4.37 35.88
C GLY A 304 16.66 5.63 36.00
N THR A 305 15.64 5.78 35.16
CA THR A 305 14.73 6.94 35.14
C THR A 305 13.28 6.51 35.05
N SER A 306 12.40 7.25 35.72
CA SER A 306 10.94 7.08 35.58
C SER A 306 10.36 7.92 34.44
N ARG A 307 11.09 8.92 33.93
CA ARG A 307 10.65 9.83 32.88
C ARG A 307 11.26 9.42 31.54
N LEU A 308 10.43 8.92 30.63
CA LEU A 308 10.80 8.63 29.25
C LEU A 308 10.24 9.71 28.30
N PRO A 309 10.88 9.94 27.15
CA PRO A 309 10.38 10.89 26.16
C PRO A 309 9.01 10.50 25.60
N ALA A 310 8.24 11.51 25.19
CA ALA A 310 6.99 11.31 24.46
C ALA A 310 7.28 10.98 22.98
N GLN A 311 6.24 10.63 22.23
CA GLN A 311 6.32 10.46 20.78
C GLN A 311 6.72 11.78 20.10
N SER A 312 7.76 11.75 19.27
CA SER A 312 8.15 12.85 18.41
C SER A 312 7.13 13.10 17.30
N VAL A 313 7.09 14.33 16.82
CA VAL A 313 6.42 14.71 15.57
C VAL A 313 7.51 15.15 14.60
N PRO A 314 7.91 14.31 13.63
CA PRO A 314 9.02 14.63 12.75
C PRO A 314 8.78 15.88 11.92
N ALA A 315 9.76 16.78 11.95
CA ALA A 315 9.99 17.73 10.87
C ALA A 315 10.94 17.06 9.88
N VAL A 316 10.48 16.88 8.64
CA VAL A 316 11.31 16.36 7.53
C VAL A 316 12.00 17.54 6.87
N ASP A 317 13.32 17.47 6.76
CA ASP A 317 14.17 18.52 6.19
C ASP A 317 14.39 18.32 4.69
N LEU A 318 14.37 17.06 4.24
CA LEU A 318 14.55 16.66 2.85
C LEU A 318 13.57 15.56 2.48
N ASP A 319 12.78 15.78 1.44
CA ASP A 319 11.95 14.76 0.82
C ASP A 319 12.37 14.48 -0.63
N PHE A 320 11.85 13.38 -1.19
CA PHE A 320 12.11 12.98 -2.57
C PHE A 320 10.91 12.22 -3.15
N GLU A 321 10.71 12.34 -4.47
CA GLU A 321 9.59 11.72 -5.18
C GLU A 321 9.79 10.20 -5.35
N ASP A 322 10.82 9.78 -6.12
CA ASP A 322 11.06 8.37 -6.49
C ASP A 322 12.38 7.81 -5.96
N THR A 323 13.50 8.49 -6.24
CA THR A 323 14.84 8.03 -5.84
C THR A 323 15.70 9.19 -5.34
N LEU A 324 16.48 8.96 -4.30
CA LEU A 324 17.50 9.89 -3.80
C LEU A 324 18.80 9.12 -3.49
N THR A 325 19.94 9.63 -3.92
CA THR A 325 21.25 9.07 -3.56
C THR A 325 21.96 10.00 -2.60
N LEU A 326 22.43 9.45 -1.49
CA LEU A 326 23.26 10.12 -0.49
C LEU A 326 24.67 9.51 -0.53
N GLU A 327 25.68 10.36 -0.62
CA GLU A 327 27.09 9.98 -0.48
C GLU A 327 27.58 10.51 0.86
N VAL A 328 27.85 9.62 1.82
CA VAL A 328 28.23 10.00 3.18
C VAL A 328 29.50 9.26 3.54
N GLY A 329 30.60 10.00 3.74
CA GLY A 329 31.87 9.42 4.17
C GLY A 329 32.42 8.31 3.27
N GLY A 330 32.16 8.39 1.96
CA GLY A 330 32.57 7.37 0.97
C GLY A 330 31.64 6.17 0.84
N ARG A 331 30.46 6.19 1.50
CA ARG A 331 29.43 5.17 1.37
C ARG A 331 28.25 5.70 0.56
N ARG A 332 27.88 4.98 -0.50
CA ARG A 332 26.71 5.27 -1.33
C ARG A 332 25.46 4.65 -0.72
N ILE A 333 24.43 5.48 -0.51
CA ILE A 333 23.15 5.09 0.07
C ILE A 333 22.04 5.55 -0.88
N GLU A 334 21.24 4.62 -1.39
CA GLU A 334 20.11 4.92 -2.28
C GLU A 334 18.78 4.73 -1.56
N LEU A 335 17.93 5.75 -1.61
CA LEU A 335 16.58 5.71 -1.08
C LEU A 335 15.62 5.54 -2.25
N LEU A 336 14.76 4.53 -2.18
CA LEU A 336 13.83 4.19 -3.25
C LEU A 336 12.41 4.19 -2.71
N ALA A 337 11.52 4.96 -3.33
CA ALA A 337 10.10 4.95 -3.01
C ALA A 337 9.49 3.58 -3.33
N VAL A 338 8.80 3.01 -2.34
CA VAL A 338 8.11 1.71 -2.43
C VAL A 338 6.72 1.83 -1.78
N PRO A 339 5.84 2.72 -2.29
CA PRO A 339 4.53 2.91 -1.70
C PRO A 339 3.70 1.63 -1.75
N GLY A 340 2.74 1.51 -0.85
CA GLY A 340 1.88 0.33 -0.78
C GLY A 340 2.49 -0.79 0.06
N GLY A 341 1.73 -1.87 0.26
CA GLY A 341 2.08 -2.94 1.20
C GLY A 341 1.84 -2.53 2.66
N GLU A 342 2.51 -1.49 3.15
CA GLU A 342 2.45 -1.08 4.55
C GLU A 342 2.13 0.38 4.80
N THR A 343 2.66 1.32 4.02
CA THR A 343 2.23 2.72 4.04
C THR A 343 2.39 3.35 2.66
N THR A 344 1.73 4.49 2.42
CA THR A 344 1.83 5.20 1.14
C THR A 344 3.12 6.00 1.00
N ASP A 345 3.83 6.25 2.10
CA ASP A 345 5.10 6.97 2.17
C ASP A 345 6.30 6.05 2.44
N SER A 346 6.11 4.74 2.28
CA SER A 346 7.19 3.75 2.47
C SER A 346 8.34 3.99 1.47
N LEU A 347 9.57 3.85 1.98
CA LEU A 347 10.81 3.75 1.20
C LEU A 347 11.66 2.57 1.68
N VAL A 348 12.58 2.13 0.83
CA VAL A 348 13.69 1.24 1.21
C VAL A 348 15.02 1.98 1.12
N VAL A 349 15.98 1.53 1.93
CA VAL A 349 17.38 1.97 1.87
C VAL A 349 18.21 0.88 1.21
N TRP A 350 18.81 1.17 0.06
CA TRP A 350 19.64 0.27 -0.72
C TRP A 350 21.11 0.68 -0.61
N LEU A 351 21.94 -0.30 -0.27
CA LEU A 351 23.39 -0.18 -0.19
C LEU A 351 23.99 -0.99 -1.36
N PRO A 352 24.26 -0.36 -2.51
CA PRO A 352 24.57 -1.08 -3.75
C PRO A 352 25.91 -1.82 -3.70
N ASP A 353 26.92 -1.26 -3.03
CA ASP A 353 28.26 -1.86 -2.96
C ASP A 353 28.26 -3.13 -2.12
N GLU A 354 27.46 -3.17 -1.04
CA GLU A 354 27.29 -4.32 -0.15
C GLU A 354 26.14 -5.25 -0.57
N ARG A 355 25.31 -4.82 -1.53
CA ARG A 355 24.07 -5.48 -1.94
C ARG A 355 23.09 -5.72 -0.78
N ILE A 356 22.91 -4.73 0.10
CA ILE A 356 22.03 -4.81 1.28
C ILE A 356 20.81 -3.90 1.10
N CYS A 357 19.62 -4.44 1.28
CA CYS A 357 18.37 -3.68 1.27
C CYS A 357 17.74 -3.65 2.66
N LEU A 358 17.61 -2.47 3.27
CA LEU A 358 16.81 -2.25 4.47
C LEU A 358 15.39 -1.86 4.03
N CYS A 359 14.44 -2.79 4.18
CA CYS A 359 13.08 -2.62 3.65
C CYS A 359 12.06 -2.11 4.69
N GLY A 360 12.48 -1.89 5.94
CA GLY A 360 11.56 -1.51 7.02
C GLY A 360 10.39 -2.51 7.10
N ASN A 361 9.16 -1.99 7.19
CA ASN A 361 7.96 -2.82 7.16
C ASN A 361 7.25 -2.78 5.79
N THR A 362 7.90 -2.34 4.70
CA THR A 362 7.29 -2.23 3.34
C THR A 362 6.45 -3.46 2.95
N PHE A 363 6.92 -4.67 3.30
CA PHE A 363 6.26 -5.94 2.99
C PHE A 363 5.34 -6.46 4.11
N GLY A 364 4.95 -5.58 5.02
CA GLY A 364 4.30 -5.89 6.28
C GLY A 364 5.30 -5.99 7.45
N PRO A 365 4.83 -5.83 8.71
CA PRO A 365 5.68 -5.97 9.90
C PRO A 365 6.32 -7.35 10.07
N ILE A 366 5.66 -8.41 9.60
CA ILE A 366 6.21 -9.77 9.63
C ILE A 366 6.43 -10.23 8.20
N PHE A 367 7.69 -10.25 7.77
CA PHE A 367 8.05 -10.65 6.41
C PHE A 367 7.67 -12.10 6.12
N GLY A 368 7.20 -12.37 4.90
CA GLY A 368 6.73 -13.70 4.47
C GLY A 368 5.26 -13.97 4.84
N HIS A 369 4.52 -12.94 5.25
CA HIS A 369 3.09 -13.01 5.53
C HIS A 369 2.28 -12.18 4.52
N VAL A 370 1.00 -12.50 4.37
CA VAL A 370 0.03 -11.64 3.69
C VAL A 370 0.10 -10.24 4.30
N PRO A 371 0.37 -9.19 3.51
CA PRO A 371 0.42 -7.81 4.02
C PRO A 371 -0.97 -7.37 4.48
N ASN A 372 -1.06 -6.20 5.11
CA ASN A 372 -2.36 -5.59 5.38
C ASN A 372 -2.61 -4.52 4.33
N LEU A 373 -3.42 -4.83 3.30
CA LEU A 373 -3.90 -3.79 2.37
C LEU A 373 -4.89 -2.83 3.07
N VAL A 374 -5.47 -3.25 4.18
CA VAL A 374 -6.06 -2.39 5.20
C VAL A 374 -5.78 -3.00 6.57
N THR A 375 -5.42 -2.18 7.56
CA THR A 375 -5.23 -2.69 8.92
C THR A 375 -6.54 -2.67 9.71
N ILE A 376 -6.75 -3.66 10.58
CA ILE A 376 -7.96 -3.78 11.43
C ILE A 376 -8.17 -2.55 12.32
N ARG A 377 -7.09 -1.90 12.79
CA ARG A 377 -7.22 -0.65 13.56
C ARG A 377 -7.84 0.50 12.77
N GLY A 378 -7.98 0.35 11.46
CA GLY A 378 -8.50 1.36 10.53
C GLY A 378 -7.38 2.20 9.95
N ASP A 379 -7.29 2.18 8.61
CA ASP A 379 -6.43 3.04 7.82
C ASP A 379 -7.02 3.17 6.40
N ARG A 380 -6.40 4.00 5.55
CA ARG A 380 -6.76 4.01 4.12
C ARG A 380 -6.48 2.64 3.50
N TYR A 381 -7.31 2.26 2.53
CA TYR A 381 -7.02 1.15 1.65
C TYR A 381 -5.73 1.41 0.87
N ARG A 382 -4.93 0.36 0.76
CA ARG A 382 -3.67 0.34 0.00
C ARG A 382 -3.91 -0.50 -1.23
N ASP A 383 -3.43 0.01 -2.36
CA ASP A 383 -3.63 -0.65 -3.64
C ASP A 383 -2.70 -1.87 -3.79
N ALA A 384 -3.30 -2.99 -4.20
CA ALA A 384 -2.58 -4.26 -4.36
C ALA A 384 -1.55 -4.21 -5.50
N LEU A 385 -1.89 -3.56 -6.62
CA LEU A 385 -1.00 -3.46 -7.79
C LEU A 385 0.23 -2.58 -7.48
N THR A 386 0.02 -1.54 -6.67
CA THR A 386 1.09 -0.70 -6.13
C THR A 386 2.00 -1.51 -5.20
N ALA A 387 1.43 -2.31 -4.28
CA ALA A 387 2.22 -3.21 -3.43
C ALA A 387 3.03 -4.23 -4.24
N ILE A 388 2.45 -4.81 -5.30
CA ILE A 388 3.14 -5.72 -6.23
C ILE A 388 4.32 -5.02 -6.91
N SER A 389 4.11 -3.78 -7.39
CA SER A 389 5.17 -2.99 -8.03
C SER A 389 6.33 -2.69 -7.08
N SER A 390 6.03 -2.43 -5.80
CA SER A 390 7.04 -2.23 -4.76
C SER A 390 7.83 -3.51 -4.44
N ILE A 391 7.18 -4.68 -4.43
CA ILE A 391 7.88 -5.96 -4.29
C ILE A 391 8.82 -6.20 -5.48
N GLU A 392 8.35 -5.97 -6.71
CA GLU A 392 9.18 -6.12 -7.91
C GLU A 392 10.38 -5.19 -7.90
N ARG A 393 10.19 -3.92 -7.50
CA ARG A 393 11.28 -2.95 -7.42
C ARG A 393 12.42 -3.42 -6.51
N VAL A 394 12.11 -4.05 -5.37
CA VAL A 394 13.14 -4.58 -4.46
C VAL A 394 13.74 -5.89 -4.98
N ARG A 395 12.96 -6.72 -5.68
CA ARG A 395 13.49 -7.93 -6.35
C ARG A 395 14.54 -7.59 -7.39
N ASP A 396 14.31 -6.55 -8.17
CA ASP A 396 15.21 -6.11 -9.24
C ASP A 396 16.57 -5.63 -8.70
N LEU A 397 16.67 -5.24 -7.42
CA LEU A 397 17.94 -4.92 -6.76
C LEU A 397 18.82 -6.16 -6.53
N GLN A 398 18.21 -7.35 -6.50
CA GLN A 398 18.87 -8.62 -6.18
C GLN A 398 19.71 -8.56 -4.90
N PRO A 399 19.14 -8.20 -3.74
CA PRO A 399 19.87 -8.07 -2.48
C PRO A 399 20.50 -9.40 -2.04
N GLU A 400 21.71 -9.36 -1.46
CA GLU A 400 22.30 -10.50 -0.73
C GLU A 400 21.87 -10.55 0.74
N LEU A 401 21.43 -9.41 1.29
CA LEU A 401 20.88 -9.30 2.63
C LEU A 401 19.65 -8.40 2.60
N LEU A 402 18.51 -8.94 3.04
CA LEU A 402 17.27 -8.20 3.22
C LEU A 402 17.05 -7.96 4.72
N VAL A 403 17.13 -6.71 5.13
CA VAL A 403 16.99 -6.27 6.52
C VAL A 403 15.58 -5.74 6.72
N THR A 404 14.78 -6.51 7.46
CA THR A 404 13.37 -6.22 7.75
C THR A 404 13.23 -5.45 9.05
N GLY A 405 12.18 -4.64 9.20
CA GLY A 405 11.95 -3.81 10.40
C GLY A 405 11.78 -4.59 11.70
N HIS A 406 11.64 -5.92 11.65
CA HIS A 406 11.55 -6.81 12.81
C HIS A 406 12.41 -8.05 12.62
N PHE A 407 12.93 -8.59 13.73
CA PHE A 407 13.71 -9.83 13.80
C PHE A 407 14.98 -9.86 12.93
N ALA A 408 15.58 -11.05 12.78
CA ALA A 408 16.80 -11.27 12.04
C ALA A 408 16.63 -11.02 10.52
N PRO A 409 17.68 -10.55 9.82
CA PRO A 409 17.64 -10.37 8.37
C PRO A 409 17.55 -11.71 7.63
N ILE A 410 17.28 -11.63 6.32
CA ILE A 410 17.25 -12.78 5.41
C ILE A 410 18.49 -12.68 4.52
N SER A 411 19.25 -13.77 4.41
CA SER A 411 20.51 -13.80 3.65
C SER A 411 20.41 -14.70 2.42
N GLY A 412 21.17 -14.32 1.38
CA GLY A 412 21.33 -15.02 0.12
C GLY A 412 20.37 -14.55 -0.96
N ALA A 413 20.89 -14.03 -2.08
CA ALA A 413 20.08 -13.47 -3.15
C ALA A 413 19.05 -14.44 -3.74
N GLU A 414 19.40 -15.73 -3.90
CA GLU A 414 18.45 -16.73 -4.40
C GLU A 414 17.26 -16.93 -3.45
N ARG A 415 17.53 -17.01 -2.14
CA ARG A 415 16.49 -17.15 -1.12
C ARG A 415 15.61 -15.90 -1.09
N ILE A 416 16.21 -14.71 -1.05
CA ILE A 416 15.46 -13.46 -1.00
C ILE A 416 14.58 -13.30 -2.25
N ASN A 417 15.12 -13.59 -3.44
CA ASN A 417 14.33 -13.56 -4.66
C ASN A 417 13.18 -14.56 -4.61
N ALA A 418 13.39 -15.79 -4.13
CA ALA A 418 12.33 -16.79 -3.99
C ALA A 418 11.21 -16.32 -3.05
N GLU A 419 11.54 -15.74 -1.89
CA GLU A 419 10.55 -15.24 -0.92
C GLU A 419 9.77 -14.03 -1.45
N LEU A 420 10.45 -13.06 -2.06
CA LEU A 420 9.79 -11.90 -2.65
C LEU A 420 8.92 -12.32 -3.85
N THR A 421 9.37 -13.29 -4.65
CA THR A 421 8.55 -13.88 -5.73
C THR A 421 7.28 -14.51 -5.17
N ARG A 422 7.41 -15.28 -4.08
CA ARG A 422 6.27 -15.93 -3.43
C ARG A 422 5.27 -14.89 -2.91
N LEU A 423 5.74 -13.88 -2.19
CA LEU A 423 4.92 -12.79 -1.68
C LEU A 423 4.21 -12.04 -2.81
N ARG A 424 4.95 -11.66 -3.87
CA ARG A 424 4.39 -11.00 -5.06
C ARG A 424 3.29 -11.84 -5.70
N ASN A 425 3.52 -13.13 -5.90
CA ASN A 425 2.55 -14.02 -6.51
C ASN A 425 1.32 -14.23 -5.62
N ALA A 426 1.49 -14.29 -4.30
CA ALA A 426 0.37 -14.37 -3.37
C ALA A 426 -0.53 -13.13 -3.48
N VAL A 427 0.04 -11.92 -3.43
CA VAL A 427 -0.74 -10.67 -3.55
C VAL A 427 -1.41 -10.56 -4.92
N GLN A 428 -0.69 -10.90 -6.00
CA GLN A 428 -1.25 -10.93 -7.36
C GLN A 428 -2.41 -11.92 -7.48
N TYR A 429 -2.26 -13.12 -6.94
CA TYR A 429 -3.30 -14.14 -6.98
C TYR A 429 -4.56 -13.68 -6.23
N ILE A 430 -4.41 -13.14 -5.02
CA ILE A 430 -5.55 -12.61 -4.23
C ILE A 430 -6.26 -11.51 -5.01
N HIS A 431 -5.50 -10.58 -5.60
CA HIS A 431 -6.04 -9.52 -6.46
C HIS A 431 -6.82 -10.10 -7.65
N ASP A 432 -6.19 -10.96 -8.46
CA ASP A 432 -6.78 -11.44 -9.71
C ASP A 432 -8.00 -12.33 -9.47
N GLN A 433 -7.97 -13.19 -8.44
CA GLN A 433 -9.13 -13.99 -8.07
C GLN A 433 -10.28 -13.13 -7.55
N THR A 434 -9.98 -12.06 -6.81
CA THR A 434 -11.00 -11.11 -6.34
C THR A 434 -11.65 -10.41 -7.54
N VAL A 435 -10.85 -9.84 -8.45
CA VAL A 435 -11.33 -9.14 -9.64
C VAL A 435 -12.10 -10.08 -10.58
N ALA A 436 -11.61 -11.31 -10.80
CA ALA A 436 -12.33 -12.32 -11.58
C ALA A 436 -13.69 -12.66 -10.94
N GLY A 437 -13.73 -12.80 -9.63
CA GLY A 437 -14.94 -13.01 -8.85
C GLY A 437 -15.95 -11.88 -8.96
N MET A 438 -15.47 -10.62 -8.87
CA MET A 438 -16.29 -9.43 -9.07
C MET A 438 -16.92 -9.39 -10.46
N ASN A 439 -16.12 -9.63 -11.50
CA ASN A 439 -16.60 -9.68 -12.89
C ASN A 439 -17.59 -10.83 -13.12
N ALA A 440 -17.50 -11.91 -12.34
CA ALA A 440 -18.46 -13.01 -12.34
C ALA A 440 -19.72 -12.73 -11.50
N GLY A 441 -19.85 -11.55 -10.90
CA GLY A 441 -21.00 -11.14 -10.09
C GLY A 441 -21.05 -11.75 -8.69
N LYS A 442 -19.93 -12.28 -8.18
CA LYS A 442 -19.86 -12.82 -6.82
C LYS A 442 -19.76 -11.69 -5.79
N ASP A 443 -20.45 -11.85 -4.66
CA ASP A 443 -20.37 -10.92 -3.54
C ASP A 443 -19.07 -11.10 -2.73
N VAL A 444 -18.67 -10.06 -2.01
CA VAL A 444 -17.44 -10.03 -1.23
C VAL A 444 -17.35 -11.17 -0.19
N VAL A 445 -18.45 -11.54 0.48
CA VAL A 445 -18.43 -12.57 1.53
C VAL A 445 -18.23 -13.95 0.91
N THR A 446 -18.81 -14.19 -0.28
CA THR A 446 -18.55 -15.40 -1.05
C THR A 446 -17.08 -15.48 -1.47
N LEU A 447 -16.49 -14.39 -1.96
CA LEU A 447 -15.08 -14.36 -2.35
C LEU A 447 -14.13 -14.57 -1.17
N MET A 448 -14.40 -13.94 -0.02
CA MET A 448 -13.64 -14.13 1.22
C MET A 448 -13.63 -15.61 1.68
N ARG A 449 -14.67 -16.37 1.37
CA ARG A 449 -14.80 -17.79 1.73
C ARG A 449 -14.12 -18.72 0.72
N GLU A 450 -14.18 -18.39 -0.57
CA GLU A 450 -13.73 -19.27 -1.66
C GLU A 450 -12.27 -19.08 -2.04
N ILE A 451 -11.72 -17.87 -1.88
CA ILE A 451 -10.34 -17.58 -2.29
C ILE A 451 -9.38 -18.07 -1.21
N SER A 452 -8.56 -19.04 -1.57
CA SER A 452 -7.41 -19.52 -0.79
C SER A 452 -6.16 -19.52 -1.66
N LEU A 453 -5.00 -19.33 -1.04
CA LEU A 453 -3.72 -19.38 -1.74
C LEU A 453 -3.39 -20.83 -2.14
N PRO A 454 -2.94 -21.07 -3.38
CA PRO A 454 -2.40 -22.37 -3.75
C PRO A 454 -1.03 -22.58 -3.06
N PRO A 455 -0.59 -23.83 -2.85
CA PRO A 455 0.62 -24.14 -2.06
C PRO A 455 1.90 -23.45 -2.54
N GLU A 456 2.04 -23.20 -3.85
CA GLU A 456 3.18 -22.50 -4.42
C GLU A 456 3.28 -21.02 -4.02
N TYR A 457 2.17 -20.41 -3.58
CA TYR A 457 2.10 -19.01 -3.14
C TYR A 457 1.92 -18.90 -1.63
N ASP A 458 2.16 -19.99 -0.90
CA ASP A 458 1.87 -20.05 0.53
C ASP A 458 2.72 -19.06 1.35
N VAL A 459 2.04 -18.14 2.00
CA VAL A 459 2.62 -17.13 2.89
C VAL A 459 1.83 -17.12 4.20
N GLY A 460 2.49 -16.74 5.28
CA GLY A 460 1.86 -16.72 6.60
C GLY A 460 0.66 -15.76 6.66
N GLN A 461 -0.30 -16.06 7.54
CA GLN A 461 -1.44 -15.18 7.82
C GLN A 461 -1.44 -14.67 9.28
N GLY A 462 -0.26 -14.67 9.90
CA GLY A 462 -0.04 -14.21 11.28
C GLY A 462 -0.25 -12.70 11.52
N TYR A 463 -0.32 -11.87 10.47
CA TYR A 463 -0.53 -10.42 10.61
C TYR A 463 -1.68 -9.92 9.72
N GLY A 464 -1.58 -10.05 8.39
CA GLY A 464 -2.71 -9.94 7.47
C GLY A 464 -3.40 -11.28 7.22
N LYS A 465 -4.49 -11.27 6.46
CA LYS A 465 -5.22 -12.47 6.02
C LYS A 465 -5.68 -12.32 4.57
N VAL A 466 -5.70 -13.43 3.84
CA VAL A 466 -6.28 -13.55 2.49
C VAL A 466 -7.70 -13.00 2.47
N ALA A 467 -8.56 -13.45 3.38
CA ALA A 467 -9.94 -13.00 3.43
C ALA A 467 -10.08 -11.48 3.72
N TRP A 468 -9.13 -10.88 4.43
CA TRP A 468 -9.15 -9.44 4.70
C TRP A 468 -8.67 -8.65 3.48
N ASP A 469 -7.64 -9.12 2.80
CA ASP A 469 -7.15 -8.52 1.56
C ASP A 469 -8.14 -8.67 0.40
N VAL A 470 -8.86 -9.79 0.29
CA VAL A 470 -9.99 -9.94 -0.66
C VAL A 470 -11.01 -8.82 -0.44
N ARG A 471 -11.40 -8.59 0.82
CA ARG A 471 -12.34 -7.52 1.15
C ARG A 471 -11.74 -6.14 0.86
N ALA A 472 -10.47 -5.95 1.19
CA ALA A 472 -9.78 -4.68 0.94
C ALA A 472 -9.71 -4.35 -0.55
N ILE A 473 -9.34 -5.31 -1.39
CA ILE A 473 -9.32 -5.18 -2.84
C ILE A 473 -10.73 -4.89 -3.37
N TRP A 474 -11.73 -5.66 -2.92
CA TRP A 474 -13.11 -5.48 -3.34
C TRP A 474 -13.59 -4.05 -3.04
N GLU A 475 -13.51 -3.62 -1.77
CA GLU A 475 -13.95 -2.28 -1.36
C GLU A 475 -13.09 -1.15 -1.94
N ASN A 476 -11.82 -1.39 -2.26
CA ASN A 476 -10.97 -0.42 -2.96
C ASN A 476 -11.47 -0.13 -4.38
N TYR A 477 -12.08 -1.12 -5.06
CA TYR A 477 -12.65 -0.96 -6.40
C TYR A 477 -14.11 -0.49 -6.40
N SER A 478 -14.95 -0.96 -5.48
CA SER A 478 -16.40 -0.73 -5.50
C SER A 478 -16.91 0.20 -4.40
N GLY A 479 -16.11 0.50 -3.37
CA GLY A 479 -16.52 1.28 -2.22
C GLY A 479 -17.44 0.51 -1.26
N TRP A 480 -18.16 1.26 -0.42
CA TRP A 480 -18.94 0.76 0.72
C TRP A 480 -20.31 0.16 0.36
N PHE A 481 -20.83 0.40 -0.85
CA PHE A 481 -22.17 -0.03 -1.23
C PHE A 481 -22.13 -1.40 -1.90
N HIS A 482 -22.67 -2.42 -1.25
CA HIS A 482 -22.50 -3.83 -1.64
C HIS A 482 -23.65 -4.37 -2.51
N HIS A 483 -24.65 -3.54 -2.84
CA HIS A 483 -25.82 -3.92 -3.64
C HIS A 483 -26.64 -5.10 -3.08
N ARG A 484 -26.61 -5.35 -1.75
CA ARG A 484 -27.37 -6.45 -1.13
C ARG A 484 -28.72 -6.00 -0.60
N SER A 485 -28.82 -4.76 -0.13
CA SER A 485 -30.05 -4.20 0.43
C SER A 485 -30.21 -2.72 0.12
N THR A 486 -31.46 -2.28 -0.02
CA THR A 486 -31.80 -0.85 -0.06
C THR A 486 -31.42 -0.15 1.25
N THR A 487 -31.43 -0.86 2.38
CA THR A 487 -31.09 -0.28 3.69
C THR A 487 -29.64 0.17 3.80
N GLU A 488 -28.74 -0.32 2.94
CA GLU A 488 -27.35 0.16 2.91
C GLU A 488 -27.25 1.66 2.57
N LEU A 489 -28.25 2.22 1.86
CA LEU A 489 -28.31 3.65 1.51
C LEU A 489 -28.75 4.54 2.69
N TYR A 490 -29.16 3.94 3.82
CA TYR A 490 -29.76 4.65 4.94
C TYR A 490 -29.01 4.31 6.24
N PRO A 491 -29.03 5.18 7.25
CA PRO A 491 -28.37 4.93 8.54
C PRO A 491 -29.17 3.95 9.43
N VAL A 492 -29.97 3.05 8.83
CA VAL A 492 -30.83 2.09 9.54
C VAL A 492 -30.28 0.70 9.28
N GLY A 493 -29.56 0.16 10.26
CA GLY A 493 -29.01 -1.19 10.22
C GLY A 493 -30.00 -2.24 10.72
N PHE A 494 -29.56 -3.50 10.73
CA PHE A 494 -30.35 -4.61 11.25
C PHE A 494 -30.60 -4.49 12.77
N ASP A 495 -29.73 -3.77 13.48
CA ASP A 495 -29.87 -3.45 14.91
C ASP A 495 -31.21 -2.75 15.22
N ALA A 496 -31.74 -1.95 14.29
CA ALA A 496 -33.02 -1.26 14.46
C ALA A 496 -34.24 -2.20 14.58
N VAL A 497 -34.12 -3.45 14.12
CA VAL A 497 -35.19 -4.47 14.18
C VAL A 497 -34.80 -5.68 15.05
N ALA A 498 -33.64 -5.64 15.71
CA ALA A 498 -33.18 -6.75 16.54
C ALA A 498 -34.16 -7.06 17.68
N ALA A 499 -34.73 -6.03 18.31
CA ALA A 499 -35.73 -6.18 19.37
C ALA A 499 -37.01 -6.88 18.87
N ASP A 500 -37.48 -6.54 17.67
CA ASP A 500 -38.65 -7.17 17.06
C ASP A 500 -38.40 -8.67 16.81
N VAL A 501 -37.20 -9.03 16.34
CA VAL A 501 -36.80 -10.43 16.14
C VAL A 501 -36.79 -11.19 17.46
N VAL A 502 -36.27 -10.59 18.54
CA VAL A 502 -36.27 -11.21 19.87
C VAL A 502 -37.68 -11.34 20.44
N GLU A 503 -38.54 -10.35 20.27
CA GLU A 503 -39.95 -10.41 20.69
C GLU A 503 -40.68 -11.56 20.00
N LEU A 504 -40.48 -11.73 18.69
CA LEU A 504 -41.14 -12.76 17.89
C LEU A 504 -40.59 -14.17 18.15
N ALA A 505 -39.27 -14.32 18.28
CA ALA A 505 -38.61 -15.62 18.40
C ALA A 505 -38.48 -16.11 19.85
N GLY A 506 -38.38 -15.19 20.81
CA GLY A 506 -38.04 -15.46 22.20
C GLY A 506 -36.54 -15.62 22.43
N ALA A 507 -36.00 -14.94 23.45
CA ALA A 507 -34.57 -14.97 23.81
C ALA A 507 -34.05 -16.39 24.07
N ASP A 508 -34.80 -17.21 24.82
CA ASP A 508 -34.39 -18.59 25.14
C ASP A 508 -34.21 -19.46 23.90
N ALA A 509 -35.08 -19.29 22.90
CA ALA A 509 -35.01 -20.05 21.65
C ALA A 509 -33.79 -19.64 20.82
N LEU A 510 -33.50 -18.34 20.76
CA LEU A 510 -32.30 -17.80 20.10
C LEU A 510 -31.03 -18.32 20.77
N LEU A 511 -30.94 -18.25 22.10
CA LEU A 511 -29.78 -18.76 22.85
C LEU A 511 -29.63 -20.28 22.74
N ALA A 512 -30.74 -21.04 22.74
CA ALA A 512 -30.71 -22.48 22.51
C ALA A 512 -30.16 -22.81 21.12
N ARG A 513 -30.59 -22.07 20.09
CA ARG A 513 -30.07 -22.22 18.72
C ARG A 513 -28.60 -21.82 18.63
N ALA A 514 -28.20 -20.73 19.28
CA ALA A 514 -26.83 -20.27 19.34
C ALA A 514 -25.90 -21.31 19.99
N ARG A 515 -26.31 -21.92 21.11
CA ARG A 515 -25.60 -23.06 21.73
C ARG A 515 -25.46 -24.24 20.78
N ALA A 516 -26.50 -24.56 20.00
CA ALA A 516 -26.43 -25.63 19.00
C ALA A 516 -25.47 -25.30 17.85
N HIS A 517 -25.38 -24.03 17.41
CA HIS A 517 -24.37 -23.60 16.45
C HIS A 517 -22.95 -23.75 17.00
N LEU A 518 -22.73 -23.32 18.25
CA LEU A 518 -21.43 -23.45 18.90
C LEU A 518 -21.01 -24.91 19.04
N ALA A 519 -21.91 -25.78 19.52
CA ALA A 519 -21.65 -27.22 19.63
C ALA A 519 -21.36 -27.90 18.27
N ALA A 520 -21.84 -27.32 17.17
CA ALA A 520 -21.59 -27.77 15.80
C ALA A 520 -20.35 -27.10 15.16
N GLY A 521 -19.49 -26.44 15.93
CA GLY A 521 -18.28 -25.80 15.41
C GLY A 521 -18.54 -24.56 14.55
N ARG A 522 -19.67 -23.86 14.76
CA ARG A 522 -20.04 -22.63 14.03
C ARG A 522 -20.10 -21.42 14.97
N PRO A 523 -18.98 -21.00 15.59
CA PRO A 523 -18.97 -19.96 16.60
C PRO A 523 -19.46 -18.60 16.08
N LEU A 524 -19.15 -18.21 14.84
CA LEU A 524 -19.64 -16.94 14.27
C LEU A 524 -21.17 -16.89 14.12
N HIS A 525 -21.81 -18.02 13.81
CA HIS A 525 -23.28 -18.10 13.77
C HIS A 525 -23.87 -18.04 15.18
N ALA A 526 -23.18 -18.63 16.17
CA ALA A 526 -23.59 -18.52 17.57
C ALA A 526 -23.50 -17.08 18.06
N ILE A 527 -22.42 -16.36 17.72
CA ILE A 527 -22.23 -14.94 18.04
C ILE A 527 -23.36 -14.09 17.43
N HIS A 528 -23.64 -14.23 16.13
CA HIS A 528 -24.73 -13.47 15.49
C HIS A 528 -26.10 -13.63 16.16
N LEU A 529 -26.41 -14.81 16.69
CA LEU A 529 -27.67 -15.04 17.41
C LEU A 529 -27.61 -14.54 18.86
N ALA A 530 -26.47 -14.68 19.51
CA ALA A 530 -26.26 -14.26 20.89
C ALA A 530 -26.26 -12.73 21.03
N GLU A 531 -25.70 -12.00 20.07
CA GLU A 531 -25.67 -10.52 20.03
C GLU A 531 -27.06 -9.88 19.86
N LEU A 532 -28.08 -10.64 19.45
CA LEU A 532 -29.46 -10.13 19.40
C LEU A 532 -30.09 -10.04 20.79
N VAL A 533 -29.62 -10.86 21.73
CA VAL A 533 -30.19 -10.99 23.07
C VAL A 533 -29.39 -10.07 24.03
N PRO A 534 -30.05 -9.42 25.01
CA PRO A 534 -29.35 -8.59 25.99
C PRO A 534 -28.12 -9.25 26.63
N ASP A 535 -27.06 -8.47 26.80
CA ASP A 535 -25.72 -8.94 27.18
C ASP A 535 -25.69 -9.78 28.46
N ASP A 536 -26.55 -9.47 29.44
CA ASP A 536 -26.59 -10.18 30.73
C ASP A 536 -26.98 -11.66 30.59
N GLN A 537 -27.73 -12.01 29.53
CA GLN A 537 -28.16 -13.39 29.26
C GLN A 537 -27.22 -14.12 28.28
N ALA A 538 -26.56 -13.38 27.38
CA ALA A 538 -25.74 -13.94 26.30
C ALA A 538 -24.24 -14.03 26.63
N ARG A 539 -23.74 -13.27 27.62
CA ARG A 539 -22.31 -13.12 27.96
C ARG A 539 -21.51 -14.41 28.02
N ALA A 540 -21.99 -15.40 28.77
CA ALA A 540 -21.28 -16.67 28.93
C ALA A 540 -21.14 -17.43 27.60
N LEU A 541 -22.16 -17.37 26.74
CA LEU A 541 -22.14 -18.00 25.42
C LEU A 541 -21.21 -17.26 24.46
N LEU A 542 -21.26 -15.92 24.46
CA LEU A 542 -20.35 -15.08 23.70
C LEU A 542 -18.90 -15.37 24.10
N SER A 543 -18.59 -15.40 25.40
CA SER A 543 -17.25 -15.71 25.90
C SER A 543 -16.76 -17.07 25.40
N GLN A 544 -17.58 -18.12 25.48
CA GLN A 544 -17.25 -19.46 24.96
C GLN A 544 -17.02 -19.46 23.44
N ALA A 545 -17.87 -18.78 22.66
CA ALA A 545 -17.71 -18.71 21.21
C ALA A 545 -16.41 -18.00 20.80
N HIS A 546 -16.05 -16.91 21.48
CA HIS A 546 -14.79 -16.20 21.26
C HIS A 546 -13.57 -17.05 21.69
N GLN A 547 -13.68 -17.86 22.75
CA GLN A 547 -12.64 -18.81 23.16
C GLN A 547 -12.41 -19.89 22.10
N THR A 548 -13.48 -20.42 21.48
CA THR A 548 -13.36 -21.37 20.37
C THR A 548 -12.62 -20.74 19.19
N LEU A 549 -12.98 -19.52 18.78
CA LEU A 549 -12.28 -18.80 17.72
C LEU A 549 -10.81 -18.53 18.07
N LEU A 550 -10.52 -18.21 19.33
CA LEU A 550 -9.16 -17.90 19.77
C LEU A 550 -8.25 -19.12 19.71
N ALA A 551 -8.77 -20.31 20.03
CA ALA A 551 -8.02 -21.55 19.97
C ALA A 551 -7.57 -21.90 18.54
N ASP A 552 -8.32 -21.46 17.52
CA ASP A 552 -8.04 -21.70 16.10
C ASP A 552 -7.25 -20.57 15.43
N SER A 553 -7.08 -19.42 16.09
CA SER A 553 -6.44 -18.23 15.52
C SER A 553 -4.92 -18.25 15.71
N THR A 554 -4.20 -18.10 14.61
CA THR A 554 -2.75 -17.81 14.59
C THR A 554 -2.46 -16.35 14.23
N ASN A 555 -3.48 -15.53 13.97
CA ASN A 555 -3.32 -14.14 13.57
C ASN A 555 -3.28 -13.21 14.79
N PHE A 556 -2.30 -12.31 14.83
CA PHE A 556 -2.10 -11.38 15.93
C PHE A 556 -3.30 -10.49 16.22
N TRP A 557 -3.85 -9.82 15.20
CA TRP A 557 -4.95 -8.87 15.36
C TRP A 557 -6.25 -9.56 15.73
N GLU A 558 -6.52 -10.71 15.11
CA GLU A 558 -7.68 -11.54 15.45
C GLU A 558 -7.59 -12.03 16.89
N SER A 559 -6.46 -12.61 17.28
CA SER A 559 -6.23 -13.10 18.65
C SER A 559 -6.32 -11.96 19.69
N ALA A 560 -5.79 -10.77 19.38
CA ALA A 560 -5.92 -9.61 20.26
C ALA A 560 -7.38 -9.18 20.44
N TRP A 561 -8.16 -9.15 19.35
CA TRP A 561 -9.57 -8.80 19.40
C TRP A 561 -10.39 -9.83 20.18
N LEU A 562 -10.17 -11.12 19.93
CA LEU A 562 -10.87 -12.21 20.62
C LEU A 562 -10.57 -12.20 22.12
N LYS A 563 -9.30 -11.98 22.53
CA LYS A 563 -8.94 -11.79 23.94
C LYS A 563 -9.66 -10.60 24.58
N HIS A 564 -9.75 -9.48 23.85
CA HIS A 564 -10.49 -8.31 24.31
C HIS A 564 -11.99 -8.61 24.52
N GLN A 565 -12.62 -9.29 23.55
CA GLN A 565 -14.03 -9.69 23.65
C GLN A 565 -14.28 -10.70 24.78
N ILE A 566 -13.38 -11.66 25.01
CA ILE A 566 -13.48 -12.58 26.15
C ILE A 566 -13.44 -11.81 27.48
N ALA A 567 -12.50 -10.87 27.62
CA ALA A 567 -12.38 -10.06 28.84
C ALA A 567 -13.62 -9.17 29.08
N SER A 568 -14.21 -8.60 28.02
CA SER A 568 -15.44 -7.80 28.11
C SER A 568 -16.70 -8.63 28.41
N ASN A 569 -16.70 -9.92 28.06
CA ASN A 569 -17.81 -10.85 28.32
C ASN A 569 -17.65 -11.69 29.59
N SER A 570 -16.55 -11.51 30.35
CA SER A 570 -16.23 -12.25 31.57
C SER A 570 -16.93 -11.72 32.82
#